data_AF-A0A0A0I6J4-F1
#
_entry.id   AF-A0A0A0I6J4-F1
#
_cell.length_a   1.000
_cell.length_b   1.000
_cell.length_c   1.000
_cell.angle_alpha   90.00
_cell.angle_beta   90.00
_cell.angle_gamma   90.00
#
_symmetry.space_group_name_H-M   'P 1'
#
loop_
_entity.id
_entity.type
_entity.pdbx_description
1 polymer ?
#
loop_
_entity_poly.entity_id
_entity_poly.type
_entity_poly.pdbx_seq_one_letter_code
_entity_poly.pdbx_strand_id
1 'polypeptide(L)'
;MENWQFWFMIGSGIYLLILGIVMIVKKDLSMNKAIGIYNIAVGCLSLAGALIGKYKGDKNGKIFSVFTVVLIVSFLMFTILKAATKKDK
;
A
#
# COMPACT_ATOMS: atom_id res chain seq x y z
N MET A 1 17.40 5.87 -7.68
CA MET A 1 15.95 6.10 -7.59
C MET A 1 15.73 7.54 -7.92
N GLU A 2 14.83 7.83 -8.85
CA GLU A 2 14.55 9.20 -9.26
C GLU A 2 13.76 9.93 -8.17
N ASN A 3 13.89 11.26 -8.10
CA ASN A 3 13.25 12.04 -7.03
C ASN A 3 11.73 11.89 -7.01
N TRP A 4 11.09 11.81 -8.18
CA TRP A 4 9.64 11.62 -8.24
C TRP A 4 9.21 10.23 -7.74
N GLN A 5 10.00 9.17 -8.02
CA GLN A 5 9.76 7.81 -7.50
C GLN A 5 9.82 7.80 -5.97
N PHE A 6 10.81 8.48 -5.41
CA PHE A 6 10.96 8.64 -3.97
C PHE A 6 9.73 9.34 -3.36
N TRP A 7 9.34 10.50 -3.90
CA TRP A 7 8.18 11.25 -3.38
C TRP A 7 6.86 10.48 -3.55
N PHE A 8 6.71 9.73 -4.64
CA PHE A 8 5.56 8.85 -4.84
C PHE A 8 5.48 7.77 -3.77
N MET A 9 6.60 7.09 -3.47
CA MET A 9 6.63 6.07 -2.42
C MET A 9 6.34 6.65 -1.05
N ILE A 10 6.91 7.82 -0.72
CA ILE A 10 6.61 8.50 0.55
C ILE A 10 5.12 8.86 0.64
N GLY A 11 4.57 9.51 -0.38
CA GLY A 11 3.17 9.94 -0.40
C GLY A 11 2.18 8.76 -0.34
N SER A 12 2.42 7.72 -1.15
CA SER A 12 1.62 6.49 -1.13
C SER A 12 1.75 5.73 0.20
N GLY A 13 2.95 5.70 0.80
CA GLY A 13 3.18 5.09 2.10
C GLY A 13 2.36 5.77 3.21
N ILE A 14 2.40 7.11 3.27
CA ILE A 14 1.60 7.90 4.21
C ILE A 14 0.10 7.68 3.97
N TYR A 15 -0.34 7.72 2.71
CA TYR A 15 -1.74 7.49 2.35
C TYR A 15 -2.23 6.12 2.84
N LEU A 16 -1.45 5.05 2.59
CA LEU A 16 -1.79 3.69 2.99
C LEU A 16 -1.84 3.53 4.52
N LEU A 17 -0.94 4.20 5.25
CA LEU A 17 -0.99 4.22 6.72
C LEU A 17 -2.29 4.84 7.23
N ILE A 18 -2.65 6.04 6.73
CA ILE A 18 -3.88 6.74 7.13
C ILE A 18 -5.10 5.90 6.77
N LEU A 19 -5.16 5.39 5.53
CA LEU A 19 -6.25 4.55 5.05
C LEU A 19 -6.41 3.29 5.92
N GLY A 20 -5.29 2.63 6.23
CA GLY A 20 -5.28 1.43 7.06
C GLY A 20 -5.77 1.68 8.48
N ILE A 21 -5.31 2.77 9.11
CA ILE A 21 -5.79 3.18 10.45
C ILE A 21 -7.29 3.45 10.42
N VAL A 22 -7.79 4.21 9.44
CA VAL A 22 -9.22 4.52 9.30
C VAL A 22 -10.05 3.24 9.14
N MET A 23 -9.57 2.27 8.35
CA MET A 23 -10.24 0.98 8.16
C MET A 23 -10.27 0.11 9.41
N ILE A 24 -9.22 0.15 10.24
CA ILE A 24 -9.17 -0.59 11.52
C ILE A 24 -10.10 0.04 12.56
N VAL A 25 -10.18 1.37 12.60
CA VAL A 25 -11.00 2.12 13.57
C VAL A 25 -12.49 1.99 13.27
N LYS A 26 -12.88 1.85 11.99
CA LYS A 26 -14.27 1.55 11.64
C LYS A 26 -14.63 0.14 12.08
N LYS A 27 -15.55 0.03 13.05
CA LYS A 27 -16.05 -1.23 13.66
C LYS A 27 -16.81 -2.17 12.71
N ASP A 28 -17.01 -1.79 11.46
CA ASP A 28 -17.77 -2.58 10.50
C ASP A 28 -16.87 -3.58 9.76
N LEU A 29 -17.13 -4.87 10.03
CA LEU A 29 -16.61 -6.06 9.33
C LEU A 29 -15.14 -6.44 9.60
N SER A 30 -14.93 -7.72 9.96
CA SER A 30 -13.61 -8.33 10.14
C SER A 30 -12.70 -8.19 8.90
N MET A 31 -13.29 -8.21 7.70
CA MET A 31 -12.57 -8.06 6.43
C MET A 31 -11.94 -6.65 6.28
N ASN A 32 -12.62 -5.60 6.72
CA ASN A 32 -12.08 -4.23 6.66
C ASN A 32 -10.88 -4.05 7.60
N LYS A 33 -10.91 -4.70 8.77
CA LYS A 33 -9.78 -4.71 9.70
C LYS A 33 -8.55 -5.41 9.11
N ALA A 34 -8.74 -6.55 8.43
CA ALA A 34 -7.65 -7.27 7.76
C ALA A 34 -7.02 -6.45 6.61
N ILE A 35 -7.87 -5.83 5.76
CA ILE A 35 -7.42 -4.91 4.70
C ILE A 35 -6.69 -3.71 5.32
N GLY A 36 -7.18 -3.20 6.45
CA GLY A 36 -6.55 -2.09 7.17
C GLY A 36 -5.15 -2.42 7.68
N ILE A 37 -4.97 -3.58 8.32
CA ILE A 37 -3.65 -4.05 8.78
C ILE A 37 -2.70 -4.22 7.59
N TYR A 38 -3.19 -4.80 6.49
CA TYR A 38 -2.42 -4.95 5.26
C TYR A 38 -1.94 -3.60 4.72
N ASN A 39 -2.83 -2.61 4.63
CA ASN A 39 -2.47 -1.27 4.16
C ASN A 39 -1.42 -0.61 5.06
N ILE A 40 -1.51 -0.78 6.38
CA ILE A 40 -0.47 -0.28 7.31
C ILE A 40 0.88 -0.94 7.01
N ALA A 41 0.91 -2.26 6.85
CA ALA A 41 2.14 -2.99 6.57
C ALA A 41 2.78 -2.57 5.24
N VAL A 42 1.98 -2.47 4.16
CA VAL A 42 2.46 -1.99 2.86
C VAL A 42 2.89 -0.52 2.91
N GLY A 43 2.20 0.31 3.69
CA GLY A 43 2.58 1.70 3.95
C GLY A 43 3.96 1.81 4.58
N CYS A 44 4.21 1.07 5.67
CA CYS A 44 5.53 0.99 6.32
C CYS A 44 6.63 0.50 5.37
N LEU A 45 6.34 -0.54 4.57
CA LEU A 45 7.27 -1.07 3.58
C LEU A 45 7.59 -0.05 2.49
N SER A 46 6.61 0.76 2.06
CA SER A 46 6.84 1.83 1.10
C SER A 46 7.79 2.89 1.65
N LEU A 47 7.57 3.35 2.89
CA LEU A 47 8.44 4.33 3.53
C LEU A 47 9.86 3.80 3.71
N ALA A 48 10.00 2.58 4.21
CA ALA A 48 11.29 1.91 4.36
C ALA A 48 11.98 1.72 3.01
N GLY A 49 11.24 1.28 1.99
CA GLY A 49 11.72 1.10 0.62
C GLY A 49 12.16 2.41 -0.02
N ALA A 50 11.46 3.52 0.20
CA ALA A 50 11.83 4.84 -0.29
C ALA A 50 13.15 5.32 0.33
N LEU A 51 13.28 5.18 1.66
CA LEU A 51 14.50 5.55 2.38
C LEU A 51 15.69 4.68 1.93
N ILE A 52 15.51 3.35 1.88
CA ILE A 52 16.54 2.43 1.41
C ILE A 52 16.90 2.72 -0.05
N GLY A 53 15.91 2.91 -0.93
CA GLY A 53 16.15 3.17 -2.35
C GLY A 53 16.90 4.48 -2.60
N LYS A 54 16.64 5.52 -1.79
CA LYS A 54 17.33 6.81 -1.89
C LYS A 54 18.74 6.76 -1.30
N TYR A 55 18.91 6.21 -0.10
CA TYR A 55 20.18 6.28 0.64
C TYR A 55 21.15 5.12 0.33
N LYS A 56 20.66 3.92 -0.02
CA LYS A 56 21.47 2.77 -0.43
C LYS A 56 21.73 2.72 -1.95
N GLY A 57 21.18 3.68 -2.70
CA GLY A 57 21.53 3.88 -4.11
C GLY A 57 20.89 2.88 -5.08
N ASP A 58 19.59 2.59 -4.96
CA ASP A 58 18.87 1.78 -5.96
C ASP A 58 18.71 2.58 -7.27
N LYS A 59 19.75 2.62 -8.10
CA LYS A 59 19.81 3.43 -9.32
C LYS A 59 18.78 3.01 -10.38
N ASN A 60 18.37 1.74 -10.38
CA ASN A 60 17.48 1.18 -11.41
C ASN A 60 15.99 1.25 -11.03
N GLY A 61 15.64 1.78 -9.85
CA GLY A 61 14.24 1.90 -9.42
C GLY A 61 13.55 0.55 -9.20
N LYS A 62 14.31 -0.52 -8.94
CA LYS A 62 13.76 -1.87 -8.74
C LYS A 62 12.81 -1.91 -7.55
N ILE A 63 13.16 -1.21 -6.46
CA ILE A 63 12.33 -1.11 -5.25
C ILE A 63 10.99 -0.43 -5.58
N PHE A 64 11.04 0.66 -6.37
CA PHE A 64 9.84 1.35 -6.83
C PHE A 64 8.95 0.46 -7.69
N SER A 65 9.54 -0.29 -8.64
CA SER A 65 8.79 -1.21 -9.50
C SER A 65 8.13 -2.32 -8.70
N VAL A 66 8.85 -2.96 -7.77
CA VAL A 66 8.28 -4.00 -6.89
C VAL A 66 7.13 -3.44 -6.06
N PHE A 67 7.32 -2.27 -5.44
CA PHE A 67 6.27 -1.60 -4.68
C PHE A 67 5.04 -1.31 -5.54
N THR A 68 5.23 -0.78 -6.75
CA THR A 68 4.13 -0.44 -7.67
C THR A 68 3.35 -1.68 -8.08
N VAL A 69 4.03 -2.79 -8.38
CA VAL A 69 3.38 -4.07 -8.69
C VAL A 69 2.55 -4.56 -7.52
N VAL A 70 3.12 -4.56 -6.30
CA VAL A 70 2.37 -4.93 -5.08
C VAL A 70 1.12 -4.06 -4.97
N LEU A 71 1.25 -2.74 -5.08
CA LEU A 71 0.15 -1.79 -4.93
C LEU A 71 -0.98 -2.02 -5.95
N ILE A 72 -0.64 -2.27 -7.23
CA ILE A 72 -1.61 -2.60 -8.27
C ILE A 72 -2.31 -3.93 -7.97
N VAL A 73 -1.56 -4.98 -7.64
CA VAL A 73 -2.10 -6.30 -7.33
C VAL A 73 -3.03 -6.24 -6.12
N SER A 74 -2.65 -5.53 -5.05
CA SER A 74 -3.50 -5.31 -3.88
C SER A 74 -4.80 -4.61 -4.26
N PHE A 75 -4.72 -3.56 -5.07
CA PHE A 75 -5.90 -2.80 -5.50
C PHE A 75 -6.87 -3.65 -6.32
N LEU A 76 -6.34 -4.46 -7.25
CA LEU A 76 -7.15 -5.41 -8.02
C LEU A 76 -7.81 -6.45 -7.11
N MET A 77 -7.05 -7.06 -6.20
CA MET A 77 -7.57 -8.02 -5.22
C MET A 77 -8.70 -7.43 -4.37
N PHE A 78 -8.50 -6.23 -3.80
CA PHE A 78 -9.54 -5.58 -3.00
C PHE A 78 -10.76 -5.19 -3.82
N THR A 79 -10.58 -4.79 -5.08
CA THR A 79 -11.69 -4.50 -6.00
C THR A 79 -12.50 -5.76 -6.29
N ILE A 80 -11.85 -6.89 -6.57
CA ILE A 80 -12.50 -8.19 -6.80
C ILE A 80 -13.23 -8.66 -5.53
N LEU A 81 -12.57 -8.62 -4.37
CA LEU A 81 -13.17 -9.00 -3.09
C LEU A 81 -14.41 -8.14 -2.76
N LYS A 82 -14.35 -6.83 -3.04
CA LYS A 82 -15.49 -5.92 -2.86
C LYS A 82 -16.62 -6.23 -3.84
N ALA A 83 -16.32 -6.59 -5.08
CA ALA A 83 -17.33 -6.98 -6.07
C ALA A 83 -17.99 -8.33 -5.72
N ALA A 84 -17.20 -9.31 -5.24
CA ALA A 84 -17.68 -10.62 -4.83
C ALA A 84 -18.63 -10.52 -3.62
N THR A 85 -18.23 -9.78 -2.59
CA THR A 85 -19.07 -9.57 -1.38
C THR A 85 -20.33 -8.74 -1.63
N LYS A 86 -20.39 -8.00 -2.73
CA LYS A 86 -21.60 -7.27 -3.17
C LYS A 86 -22.63 -8.16 -3.88
N LYS A 87 -22.25 -9.35 -4.36
CA LYS A 87 -23.19 -10.30 -4.98
C LYS A 87 -23.95 -11.15 -3.95
N ASP A 88 -23.44 -11.22 -2.73
CA ASP A 88 -24.04 -12.02 -1.63
C ASP A 88 -25.00 -11.21 -0.73
N LYS A 89 -25.31 -9.95 -1.10
CA LYS A 89 -26.34 -9.11 -0.44
C LYS A 89 -27.36 -8.63 -1.46
#